data_AF-A0A7X8CQ06-F1
#
_entry.id   AF-A0A7X8CQ06-F1
#
_cell.length_a   1.000
_cell.length_b   1.000
_cell.length_c   1.000
_cell.angle_alpha   90.00
_cell.angle_beta   90.00
_cell.angle_gamma   90.00
#
_symmetry.space_group_name_H-M   'P 1'
#
loop_
_entity.id
_entity.type
_entity.pdbx_description
1 polymer ?
#
loop_
_entity_poly.entity_id
_entity_poly.type
_entity_poly.pdbx_seq_one_letter_code
_entity_poly.pdbx_strand_id
1 'polypeptide(L)' 'KGITGKVIVRFAVEADGSIGRVSILKGVDPELDMEALRVVNALPAFEKPAVKDGKNVAVWYTIPINFALQ' A
#
# COMPACT_ATOMS: atom_id res chain seq x y z
N LYS A 1 17.84 13.73 13.79
CA LYS A 1 17.67 14.12 12.37
C LYS A 1 16.30 13.64 11.97
N GLY A 2 15.39 14.52 11.56
CA GLY A 2 14.08 14.07 11.09
C GLY A 2 14.19 13.58 9.64
N ILE A 3 13.68 12.39 9.38
CA ILE A 3 13.70 11.77 8.04
C ILE A 3 12.37 12.11 7.37
N THR A 4 12.43 12.71 6.19
CA THR A 4 11.26 13.06 5.38
C THR A 4 11.42 12.50 3.98
N GLY A 5 10.30 12.27 3.29
CA GLY A 5 10.35 11.80 1.93
C GLY A 5 9.06 11.14 1.46
N LYS A 6 9.07 10.70 0.22
CA LYS A 6 7.95 10.02 -0.43
C LYS A 6 8.33 8.57 -0.70
N VAL A 7 7.69 7.65 0.01
CA VAL A 7 7.82 6.20 -0.20
C VAL A 7 6.69 5.75 -1.13
N ILE A 8 7.02 5.03 -2.19
CA ILE A 8 6.01 4.47 -3.11
C ILE A 8 5.80 3.02 -2.77
N VAL A 9 4.56 2.68 -2.41
CA VAL A 9 4.16 1.31 -2.04
C VAL A 9 3.21 0.76 -3.09
N ARG A 10 3.39 -0.52 -3.43
CA ARG A 10 2.49 -1.31 -4.25
C ARG A 10 1.92 -2.45 -3.44
N PHE A 11 0.62 -2.67 -3.55
CA PHE A 11 -0.06 -3.81 -2.93
C PHE A 11 -1.18 -4.31 -3.85
N ALA A 12 -1.56 -5.57 -3.66
CA ALA A 12 -2.73 -6.15 -4.30
C ALA A 12 -3.93 -6.03 -3.37
N VAL A 13 -5.08 -5.62 -3.93
CA VAL A 13 -6.38 -5.87 -3.31
C VAL A 13 -6.92 -7.12 -3.97
N GLU A 14 -7.03 -8.20 -3.21
CA GLU A 14 -7.51 -9.48 -3.70
C GLU A 14 -9.03 -9.43 -4.00
N ALA A 15 -9.55 -10.48 -4.64
CA ALA A 15 -10.97 -10.55 -5.01
C ALA A 15 -11.95 -10.59 -3.81
N ASP A 16 -11.44 -10.88 -2.61
CA ASP A 16 -12.17 -10.83 -1.34
C ASP A 16 -12.04 -9.48 -0.61
N GLY A 17 -11.31 -8.52 -1.19
CA GLY A 17 -11.05 -7.22 -0.60
C GLY A 17 -9.87 -7.20 0.37
N SER A 18 -9.24 -8.34 0.67
CA SER A 18 -8.04 -8.39 1.51
C SER A 18 -6.85 -7.73 0.81
N ILE A 19 -5.94 -7.20 1.63
CA ILE A 19 -4.70 -6.60 1.14
C ILE A 19 -3.62 -7.67 1.17
N GLY A 20 -2.97 -7.86 0.04
CA GLY A 20 -1.90 -8.84 -0.13
C GLY A 20 -0.75 -8.28 -0.94
N ARG A 21 0.34 -9.04 -1.00
CA ARG A 21 1.49 -8.80 -1.89
C ARG A 21 2.04 -7.37 -1.81
N VAL A 22 2.17 -6.85 -0.58
CA VAL A 22 2.70 -5.51 -0.32
C VAL A 22 4.20 -5.45 -0.62
N SER A 23 4.65 -4.42 -1.33
CA SER A 23 6.04 -4.20 -1.72
C SER A 23 6.36 -2.71 -1.83
N ILE A 24 7.59 -2.34 -1.49
CA ILE A 24 8.11 -0.99 -1.72
C ILE A 24 8.64 -0.91 -3.15
N LEU A 25 8.09 -0.02 -3.97
CA LEU A 25 8.61 0.26 -5.32
C LEU A 25 9.73 1.30 -5.30
N LYS A 26 9.63 2.27 -4.40
CA LYS A 26 10.63 3.32 -4.22
C LYS A 26 10.71 3.69 -2.76
N GLY A 27 11.78 3.26 -2.11
CA GLY A 27 12.08 3.62 -0.73
C GLY A 27 12.80 4.95 -0.62
N VAL A 28 12.88 5.46 0.60
CA VAL A 28 13.68 6.65 0.95
C VAL A 28 14.71 6.31 2.01
N ASP A 29 14.26 5.64 3.06
CA ASP A 29 15.07 5.22 4.19
C ASP A 29 14.48 3.93 4.77
N PRO A 30 15.29 2.97 5.25
CA PRO A 30 14.79 1.72 5.82
C PRO A 30 13.75 1.89 6.94
N GLU A 31 13.86 2.93 7.76
CA GLU A 31 12.88 3.21 8.83
C GLU A 31 11.53 3.64 8.25
N LEU A 32 11.53 4.52 7.24
CA LEU A 32 10.31 4.95 6.55
C LEU A 32 9.69 3.84 5.73
N ASP A 33 10.51 3.00 5.11
CA ASP A 33 10.05 1.85 4.32
C ASP A 33 9.35 0.82 5.22
N MET A 34 9.91 0.53 6.40
CA MET A 34 9.30 -0.36 7.39
C MET A 34 7.96 0.18 7.88
N GLU A 35 7.89 1.48 8.17
CA GLU A 35 6.67 2.12 8.62
C GLU A 35 5.61 2.15 7.49
N ALA A 36 6.02 2.43 6.26
CA ALA A 36 5.15 2.38 5.09
C ALA A 36 4.52 0.98 4.90
N LEU A 37 5.32 -0.09 5.05
CA LEU A 37 4.81 -1.46 5.02
C LEU A 37 3.83 -1.72 6.16
N ARG A 38 4.15 -1.30 7.39
CA ARG A 38 3.28 -1.50 8.57
C ARG A 38 1.92 -0.84 8.38
N VAL A 39 1.90 0.41 7.91
CA VAL A 39 0.66 1.17 7.67
C VAL A 39 -0.19 0.51 6.59
N VAL A 40 0.41 0.08 5.48
CA VAL A 40 -0.34 -0.56 4.39
C VAL A 40 -0.91 -1.92 4.81
N ASN A 41 -0.19 -2.69 5.63
CA ASN A 41 -0.71 -3.95 6.17
C ASN A 41 -1.80 -3.74 7.24
N ALA A 42 -1.87 -2.57 7.86
CA ALA A 42 -2.88 -2.21 8.85
C ALA A 42 -4.15 -1.59 8.23
N LEU A 43 -4.18 -1.38 6.92
CA LEU A 43 -5.36 -0.90 6.23
C LEU A 43 -6.51 -1.91 6.37
N PRO A 44 -7.76 -1.44 6.53
CA PRO A 44 -8.90 -2.34 6.52
C PRO A 44 -9.03 -3.01 5.15
N ALA A 45 -9.65 -4.19 5.14
CA ALA A 45 -10.06 -4.82 3.90
C ALA A 45 -10.97 -3.88 3.10
N PHE A 46 -10.77 -3.81 1.80
CA PHE A 46 -11.58 -2.99 0.92
C PHE A 46 -12.97 -3.61 0.78
N GLU A 47 -14.01 -2.89 1.23
CA GLU A 47 -15.41 -3.38 1.19
C GLU A 47 -15.90 -3.71 -0.23
N LYS A 48 -15.33 -3.05 -1.25
CA LYS A 48 -15.71 -3.22 -2.66
C LYS A 48 -14.48 -3.65 -3.46
N PRO A 49 -14.27 -4.96 -3.68
CA PRO A 49 -13.24 -5.42 -4.59
C PRO A 49 -13.56 -4.97 -6.02
N ALA A 50 -12.54 -4.91 -6.87
CA ALA A 50 -12.75 -4.57 -8.26
C ALA A 50 -13.56 -5.66 -8.97
N VAL A 51 -14.53 -5.25 -9.77
CA VAL A 51 -15.35 -6.16 -10.58
C VAL A 51 -14.98 -5.99 -12.04
N LYS A 52 -14.63 -7.09 -12.70
CA LYS A 52 -14.40 -7.16 -14.14
C LYS A 52 -15.21 -8.30 -14.72
N ASP A 53 -15.99 -8.01 -15.76
CA ASP A 53 -16.86 -8.98 -16.44
C ASP A 53 -17.79 -9.75 -15.47
N GLY A 54 -18.33 -9.04 -14.47
CA GLY A 54 -19.23 -9.61 -13.45
C GLY A 54 -18.54 -10.49 -12.39
N LYS A 55 -17.22 -10.56 -12.37
CA LYS A 55 -16.44 -11.33 -11.40
C LYS A 55 -15.54 -10.41 -10.57
N ASN A 56 -15.40 -10.72 -9.28
CA ASN A 56 -14.40 -10.06 -8.45
C ASN A 56 -13.01 -10.47 -8.92
N VAL A 57 -12.13 -9.48 -9.09
CA VAL A 57 -10.76 -9.68 -9.55
C VAL A 57 -9.78 -8.99 -8.63
N ALA A 58 -8.61 -9.62 -8.46
CA ALA A 58 -7.50 -8.98 -7.77
C ALA A 58 -6.93 -7.85 -8.62
N VAL A 59 -6.65 -6.71 -8.00
CA VAL A 59 -6.11 -5.52 -8.66
C VAL A 59 -4.90 -4.96 -7.91
N TRP A 60 -3.97 -4.40 -8.66
CA TRP A 60 -2.78 -3.77 -8.10
C TRP A 60 -3.03 -2.28 -7.86
N TYR A 61 -2.77 -1.82 -6.65
CA TYR A 61 -2.72 -0.41 -6.30
C TYR A 61 -1.28 0.02 -6.08
N THR A 62 -0.98 1.26 -6.45
CA THR A 62 0.30 1.91 -6.17
C THR A 62 0.01 3.28 -5.61
N ILE A 63 0.45 3.53 -4.37
CA ILE A 63 0.17 4.78 -3.66
C ILE A 63 1.47 5.42 -3.17
N PRO A 64 1.58 6.76 -3.22
CA PRO A 64 2.65 7.48 -2.54
C PRO A 64 2.29 7.77 -1.08
N ILE A 65 3.17 7.38 -0.16
CA ILE A 65 3.10 7.77 1.26
C ILE A 65 4.11 8.90 1.49
N ASN A 66 3.61 10.06 1.90
CA ASN A 66 4.43 11.24 2.17
C ASN A 66 4.71 11.36 3.67
N PHE A 67 5.97 11.23 4.04
CA PHE A 67 6.46 11.48 5.39
C PHE A 67 6.97 12.92 5.48
N ALA A 68 6.32 13.72 6.32
CA ALA A 68 6.71 15.10 6.61
C ALA A 68 6.85 15.25 8.13
N LEU A 69 7.84 16.04 8.56
CA LEU A 69 7.98 16.43 9.96
C LEU A 69 6.90 17.49 10.26
N GLN A 70 6.30 17.37 11.44
CA GLN A 70 5.41 18.40 11.99
C GLN A 70 6.20 19.64 12.41
#